data_AF-A0A7S1Y4J3-F1
#
_entry.id   AF-A0A7S1Y4J3-F1
#
_cell.length_a   1.000
_cell.length_b   1.000
_cell.length_c   1.000
_cell.angle_alpha   90.00
_cell.angle_beta   90.00
_cell.angle_gamma   90.00
#
_symmetry.space_group_name_H-M   'P 1'
#
loop_
_entity.id
_entity.type
_entity.pdbx_description
1 polymer ?
#
loop_
_entity_poly.entity_id
_entity_poly.type
_entity_poly.pdbx_seq_one_letter_code
_entity_poly.pdbx_strand_id
1 'polypeptide(L)'
;FREALVALEEDFMNQESSSPRSTSTSPFVCQEFSVAECIAAPWVQRFFVTIPYYRNMDFEKEVVSSFSRVETWMSAVRAKESVIKSTCPEDEMKAAAERYYVSHV
;
A
#
# COMPACT_ATOMS: atom_id res chain seq x y z
N PHE A 1 -10.11 -2.22 7.07
CA PHE A 1 -8.69 -2.24 6.66
C PHE A 1 -8.27 -3.64 6.21
N ARG A 2 -8.33 -4.65 7.09
CA ARG A 2 -8.04 -6.05 6.72
C ARG A 2 -8.83 -6.54 5.51
N GLU A 3 -10.12 -6.22 5.44
CA GLU A 3 -11.00 -6.55 4.29
C GLU A 3 -10.51 -5.92 2.98
N ALA A 4 -9.97 -4.70 3.00
CA ALA A 4 -9.44 -4.06 1.80
C ALA A 4 -8.13 -4.73 1.32
N LEU A 5 -7.30 -5.22 2.24
CA LEU A 5 -6.12 -6.01 1.87
C LEU A 5 -6.49 -7.40 1.34
N VAL A 6 -7.51 -8.03 1.94
CA VAL A 6 -8.04 -9.30 1.42
C VAL A 6 -8.58 -9.09 0.01
N ALA A 7 -9.35 -8.02 -0.24
CA ALA A 7 -9.84 -7.71 -1.58
C ALA A 7 -8.69 -7.46 -2.58
N LEU A 8 -7.62 -6.77 -2.17
CA LEU A 8 -6.43 -6.60 -3.03
C LEU A 8 -5.74 -7.93 -3.33
N GLU A 9 -5.55 -8.80 -2.34
CA GLU A 9 -4.97 -10.12 -2.51
C GLU A 9 -5.84 -10.98 -3.44
N GLU A 10 -7.16 -10.97 -3.25
CA GLU A 10 -8.12 -11.65 -4.13
C GLU A 10 -8.06 -11.11 -5.56
N ASP A 11 -7.99 -9.79 -5.75
CA ASP A 11 -7.83 -9.16 -7.07
C ASP A 11 -6.52 -9.58 -7.74
N PHE A 12 -5.41 -9.66 -6.99
CA PHE A 12 -4.15 -10.19 -7.51
C PHE A 12 -4.31 -11.64 -7.98
N MET A 13 -4.92 -12.50 -7.17
CA MET A 13 -5.15 -13.91 -7.52
C MET A 13 -6.09 -14.06 -8.73
N ASN A 14 -7.09 -13.19 -8.84
CA ASN A 14 -8.03 -13.18 -9.97
C ASN A 14 -7.39 -12.69 -11.27
N GLN A 15 -6.49 -11.69 -11.21
CA GLN A 15 -5.71 -11.24 -12.37
C GLN A 15 -4.77 -12.33 -12.89
N GLU A 16 -4.19 -13.15 -12.02
CA GLU A 16 -3.38 -14.30 -12.45
C GLU A 16 -4.18 -15.39 -13.19
N SER A 17 -5.49 -15.50 -12.92
CA SER A 17 -6.36 -16.53 -13.51
C SER A 17 -6.91 -16.19 -14.91
N SER A 18 -6.95 -14.89 -15.26
CA SER A 18 -7.61 -14.38 -16.48
C SER A 18 -6.66 -14.05 -17.64
N SER A 19 -5.35 -14.19 -17.43
CA SER A 19 -4.30 -13.96 -18.43
C SER A 19 -3.50 -15.24 -18.65
N PRO A 20 -3.11 -15.62 -19.89
CA PRO A 20 -2.37 -16.85 -20.14
C PRO A 20 -1.04 -16.82 -19.39
N ARG A 21 -0.96 -17.55 -18.26
CA ARG A 21 0.18 -17.71 -17.33
C ARG A 21 1.40 -16.88 -17.72
N SER A 22 1.31 -15.56 -17.56
CA SER A 22 2.53 -14.78 -17.42
C SER A 22 2.94 -15.04 -15.99
N THR A 23 4.06 -15.74 -15.82
CA THR A 23 4.86 -15.68 -14.60
C THR A 23 5.24 -14.21 -14.39
N SER A 24 4.33 -13.41 -13.85
CA SER A 24 4.57 -11.99 -13.65
C SER A 24 5.50 -11.87 -12.46
N THR A 25 6.79 -11.84 -12.75
CA THR A 25 7.85 -11.48 -11.80
C THR A 25 7.74 -10.02 -11.33
N SER A 26 6.82 -9.25 -11.92
CA SER A 26 6.60 -7.85 -11.57
C SER A 26 5.95 -7.75 -10.19
N PRO A 27 6.49 -6.92 -9.29
CA PRO A 27 5.84 -6.62 -8.03
C PRO A 27 4.62 -5.71 -8.20
N PHE A 28 4.38 -5.12 -9.38
CA PHE A 28 3.29 -4.18 -9.65
C PHE A 28 1.99 -4.87 -10.04
N VAL A 29 0.87 -4.14 -10.03
CA VAL A 29 -0.44 -4.65 -10.49
C VAL A 29 -0.37 -5.05 -11.96
N CYS A 30 0.33 -4.24 -12.76
CA CYS A 30 0.65 -4.57 -14.14
C CYS A 30 2.08 -5.13 -14.27
N GLN A 31 2.48 -5.46 -15.51
CA GLN A 31 3.85 -5.89 -15.80
C GLN A 31 4.91 -4.84 -15.44
N GLU A 32 4.52 -3.56 -15.39
CA GLU A 32 5.39 -2.44 -15.03
C GLU A 32 4.67 -1.46 -14.09
N PHE A 33 5.44 -0.54 -13.50
CA PHE A 33 4.90 0.53 -12.66
C PHE A 33 3.92 1.39 -13.48
N SER A 34 2.68 1.50 -13.01
CA SER A 34 1.59 2.05 -13.79
C SER A 34 0.86 3.17 -13.05
N VAL A 35 -0.19 3.69 -13.69
CA VAL A 35 -1.11 4.66 -13.07
C VAL A 35 -1.77 4.08 -11.81
N ALA A 36 -1.96 2.76 -11.72
CA ALA A 36 -2.50 2.12 -10.53
C ALA A 36 -1.60 2.39 -9.30
N GLU A 37 -0.28 2.21 -9.46
CA GLU A 37 0.68 2.54 -8.42
C GLU A 37 0.76 4.04 -8.14
N CYS A 38 0.66 4.90 -9.16
CA CYS A 38 0.63 6.36 -8.95
C CYS A 38 -0.55 6.77 -8.05
N ILE A 39 -1.72 6.17 -8.24
CA ILE A 39 -2.92 6.45 -7.44
C ILE A 39 -2.78 5.88 -6.03
N ALA A 40 -2.21 4.69 -5.91
CA ALA A 40 -2.06 4.00 -4.62
C ALA A 40 -0.91 4.54 -3.77
N ALA A 41 0.16 5.06 -4.36
CA ALA A 41 1.39 5.43 -3.67
C ALA A 41 1.19 6.38 -2.47
N PRO A 42 0.37 7.45 -2.55
CA PRO A 42 0.12 8.31 -1.40
C PRO A 42 -0.51 7.57 -0.21
N TRP A 43 -1.40 6.60 -0.49
CA TRP A 43 -2.05 5.80 0.54
C TRP A 43 -1.09 4.79 1.15
N VAL A 44 -0.31 4.10 0.32
CA VAL A 44 0.72 3.17 0.79
C VAL A 44 1.67 3.90 1.75
N GLN A 45 2.22 5.06 1.35
CA GLN A 45 3.09 5.84 2.23
C GLN A 45 2.41 6.24 3.55
N ARG A 46 1.16 6.73 3.47
CA ARG A 46 0.42 7.14 4.68
C ARG A 46 0.10 6.00 5.61
N PHE A 47 -0.18 4.79 5.12
CA PHE A 47 -0.49 3.65 5.98
C PHE A 47 0.67 3.30 6.90
N PHE A 48 1.90 3.28 6.39
CA PHE A 48 3.10 3.00 7.21
C PHE A 48 3.41 4.08 8.25
N VAL A 49 2.84 5.28 8.12
CA VAL A 49 3.03 6.36 9.12
C VAL A 49 1.84 6.44 10.07
N THR A 50 0.64 6.51 9.52
CA THR A 50 -0.58 6.85 10.27
C THR A 50 -1.16 5.65 11.02
N ILE A 51 -1.10 4.44 10.47
CA ILE A 51 -1.65 3.26 11.17
C ILE A 51 -0.83 2.98 12.43
N PRO A 52 0.52 2.91 12.39
CA PRO A 52 1.29 2.73 13.62
C PRO A 52 1.06 3.84 14.64
N TYR A 53 1.02 5.10 14.20
CA TYR A 53 0.85 6.24 15.09
C TYR A 53 -0.52 6.26 15.79
N TYR A 54 -1.63 6.07 15.06
CA TYR A 54 -2.98 6.20 15.63
C TYR A 54 -3.57 4.91 16.19
N ARG A 55 -3.06 3.74 15.79
CA ARG A 55 -3.55 2.44 16.26
C ARG A 55 -2.59 1.72 17.19
N ASN A 56 -1.40 2.29 17.44
CA ASN A 56 -0.38 1.72 18.30
C ASN A 56 -0.11 0.25 17.95
N MET A 57 0.12 -0.01 16.66
CA MET A 57 0.36 -1.35 16.12
C MET A 57 1.54 -1.34 15.15
N ASP A 58 2.28 -2.44 15.06
CA ASP A 58 3.29 -2.62 14.02
C ASP A 58 2.60 -3.00 12.72
N PHE A 59 2.26 -2.01 11.90
CA PHE A 59 1.48 -2.22 10.68
C PHE A 59 2.16 -3.21 9.71
N GLU A 60 3.48 -3.15 9.61
CA GLU A 60 4.24 -4.00 8.69
C GLU A 60 4.21 -5.47 9.17
N LYS A 61 4.53 -5.70 10.44
CA LYS A 61 4.63 -7.04 11.02
C LYS A 61 3.29 -7.69 11.36
N GLU A 62 2.31 -6.91 11.79
CA GLU A 62 1.02 -7.45 12.27
C GLU A 62 0.00 -7.59 11.15
N VAL A 63 0.18 -6.86 10.04
CA VAL A 63 -0.81 -6.83 8.95
C VAL A 63 -0.19 -7.17 7.61
N VAL A 64 0.80 -6.39 7.16
CA VAL A 64 1.33 -6.52 5.79
C VAL A 64 1.99 -7.88 5.56
N SER A 65 2.79 -8.36 6.52
CA SER A 65 3.50 -9.65 6.41
C SER A 65 2.58 -10.88 6.34
N SER A 66 1.28 -10.72 6.58
CA SER A 66 0.29 -11.79 6.39
C SER A 66 -0.10 -11.98 4.92
N PHE A 67 0.28 -11.04 4.04
CA PHE A 67 -0.11 -10.98 2.64
C PHE A 67 1.14 -10.79 1.77
N SER A 68 1.83 -11.89 1.45
CA SER A 68 3.14 -11.85 0.79
C SER A 68 3.16 -11.07 -0.53
N ARG A 69 2.07 -11.11 -1.30
CA ARG A 69 1.94 -10.38 -2.57
C ARG A 69 1.78 -8.87 -2.34
N VAL A 70 0.94 -8.50 -1.38
CA VAL A 70 0.75 -7.10 -0.95
C VAL A 70 2.02 -6.53 -0.32
N GLU A 71 2.72 -7.30 0.51
CA GLU A 71 4.00 -6.90 1.11
C GLU A 71 5.03 -6.56 0.02
N THR A 72 5.17 -7.46 -0.97
CA THR A 72 6.08 -7.26 -2.10
C THR A 72 5.69 -6.03 -2.93
N TRP A 73 4.40 -5.85 -3.20
CA TRP A 73 3.88 -4.70 -3.96
C TRP A 73 4.09 -3.38 -3.23
N MET A 74 3.66 -3.28 -1.96
CA MET A 74 3.79 -2.07 -1.16
C MET A 74 5.25 -1.66 -0.98
N SER A 75 6.14 -2.65 -0.78
CA SER A 75 7.59 -2.42 -0.71
C SER A 75 8.14 -1.85 -2.01
N ALA A 76 7.75 -2.42 -3.16
CA ALA A 76 8.18 -1.93 -4.48
C ALA A 76 7.66 -0.51 -4.78
N VAL A 77 6.41 -0.21 -4.42
CA VAL A 77 5.83 1.14 -4.58
C VAL A 77 6.60 2.16 -3.75
N ARG A 78 6.88 1.87 -2.48
CA ARG A 78 7.63 2.76 -1.57
C ARG A 78 9.08 2.97 -2.01
N ALA A 79 9.70 1.95 -2.60
CA ALA A 79 11.08 2.02 -3.07
C ALA A 79 11.26 2.83 -4.38
N LYS A 80 10.17 3.20 -5.07
CA LYS A 80 10.28 3.96 -6.32
C LYS A 80 10.80 5.37 -6.08
N GLU A 81 11.88 5.74 -6.77
CA GLU A 81 12.54 7.05 -6.62
C GLU A 81 11.58 8.24 -6.75
N SER A 82 10.64 8.20 -7.71
CA SER A 82 9.65 9.27 -7.90
C SER A 82 8.72 9.40 -6.69
N VAL A 83 8.34 8.28 -6.07
CA VAL A 83 7.49 8.23 -4.88
C VAL A 83 8.26 8.77 -3.66
N ILE A 84 9.53 8.36 -3.50
CA ILE A 84 10.41 8.87 -2.44
C ILE A 84 10.56 10.38 -2.53
N LYS A 85 10.86 10.93 -3.71
CA LYS A 85 11.05 12.38 -3.93
C LYS A 85 9.80 13.22 -3.68
N SER A 86 8.61 12.63 -3.83
CA SER A 86 7.33 13.32 -3.60
C SER A 86 6.73 13.03 -2.22
N THR A 87 7.45 12.35 -1.33
CA THR A 87 6.94 11.97 0.00
C THR A 87 6.71 13.23 0.85
N CYS A 88 5.52 13.33 1.45
CA CYS A 88 5.23 14.34 2.45
C CYS A 88 5.93 13.99 3.79
N PRO A 89 6.50 14.95 4.53
CA PRO A 89 7.10 14.68 5.83
C PRO A 89 6.13 13.97 6.80
N GLU A 90 6.63 13.08 7.64
CA GLU A 90 5.77 12.29 8.54
C GLU A 90 4.90 13.14 9.47
N ASP A 91 5.47 14.22 10.03
CA ASP A 91 4.75 15.10 10.96
C ASP A 91 3.58 15.82 10.27
N GLU A 92 3.74 16.19 9.00
CA GLU A 92 2.67 16.74 8.19
C GLU A 92 1.60 15.68 7.87
N MET A 93 2.01 14.43 7.58
CA MET A 93 1.06 13.33 7.39
C MET A 93 0.24 13.04 8.66
N LYS A 94 0.89 13.05 9.84
CA LYS A 94 0.24 12.88 11.14
C LYS A 94 -0.73 14.02 11.39
N ALA A 95 -0.30 15.28 11.27
CA ALA A 95 -1.16 16.45 11.47
C ALA A 95 -2.36 16.47 10.51
N ALA A 96 -2.17 16.09 9.24
CA ALA A 96 -3.26 15.97 8.29
C ALA A 96 -4.25 14.86 8.71
N ALA A 97 -3.75 13.72 9.17
CA ALA A 97 -4.59 12.64 9.66
C ALA A 97 -5.40 13.03 10.91
N GLU A 98 -4.78 13.74 11.86
CA GLU A 98 -5.45 14.30 13.04
C GLU A 98 -6.59 15.25 12.63
N ARG A 99 -6.33 16.09 11.62
CA ARG A 99 -7.30 17.07 11.14
C ARG A 99 -8.48 16.47 10.37
N TYR A 100 -8.25 15.40 9.60
CA TYR A 100 -9.22 14.91 8.62
C TYR A 100 -9.72 13.48 8.88
N TYR A 101 -9.00 12.66 9.63
CA TYR A 101 -9.36 11.26 9.88
C TYR A 101 -9.86 11.00 11.30
N VAL A 102 -9.59 11.92 12.24
CA VAL A 102 -10.00 11.81 13.66
C VAL A 102 -11.27 12.64 13.95
N SER A 103 -11.85 13.34 12.96
CA SER A 103 -13.10 14.07 13.14
C SER A 103 -14.33 13.13 13.22
N HIS A 104 -14.67 12.76 14.45
CA HIS A 104 -16.01 12.39 14.96
C HIS A 104 -16.69 11.22 14.23
N VAL A 105 -16.38 10.00 14.68
CA VAL A 105 -17.35 8.89 14.70
C VAL A 105 -17.78 8.69 16.14
#